data_AF-A0A147F9W5-F1
#
_entry.id   AF-A0A147F9W5-F1
#
_cell.length_a   1.000
_cell.length_b   1.000
_cell.length_c   1.000
_cell.angle_alpha   90.00
_cell.angle_beta   90.00
_cell.angle_gamma   90.00
#
_symmetry.space_group_name_H-M   'P 1'
#
loop_
_entity.id
_entity.type
_entity.pdbx_description
1 polymer ?
#
loop_
_entity_poly.entity_id
_entity_poly.type
_entity_poly.pdbx_seq_one_letter_code
_entity_poly.pdbx_strand_id
1 'polypeptide(L)'
;MAGRVSADFGVIPEIPVDAAALGRLAEELRAKASSLPDVGSAVVARWDGLEAVYEAPEAAAAAAKMRPLTVVAADVCEALLRAADIVDHLSDDLLWLSMRRRGLVEDVAEFARAARGIHDRDRSVELAREIDGFAADVDERIDQARGDLAAIPLPPTWEVAIPDAAAQPLGPRLTWAVRSEEITTELVMAPLLALARSGTSRVARLIAAHPEWADLLREHPPAPDAVRTWWDSLSPAAAAALIDGAPALVGALGGVPPLARVAANRVTARSRLGEVEAELAAWERLHGEGASADLQAERRAALDDLLAEREYLQRVVAGKVTLVLYQPDADRIVEMIGSPGVETQRVLTYVPGTFTSTRSFYRGEARALPAWLADQDSGMLAFVWKGAEFPGDNEGLGVAEQMFGIGEANEQSRARPAGDLLARFEEELRSDPHVSRARQIAGGYSWGLVPVAGSELAGARYDAVHSFAGAWVPAGWVPDPNTNYFHWSYTDFLSMAQDAGWVGEQRNPDVMPGFRSRIYDRPGDVDVRLGGDLEPFFDPGGQSFRLSLSPLQNHQLIVSDQSDNFRPREEIRNAIMGVSP
;
A
#
# COMPACT_ATOMS: atom_id res chain seq x y z
N MET A 1 -37.47 -56.20 -27.35
CA MET A 1 -37.18 -54.75 -27.17
C MET A 1 -36.75 -54.56 -25.73
N ALA A 2 -35.45 -54.41 -25.47
CA ALA A 2 -34.96 -54.04 -24.15
C ALA A 2 -35.10 -52.52 -24.00
N GLY A 3 -35.95 -52.06 -23.09
CA GLY A 3 -36.10 -50.63 -22.80
C GLY A 3 -34.81 -50.10 -22.17
N ARG A 4 -34.26 -49.01 -22.71
CA ARG A 4 -33.20 -48.23 -22.06
C ARG A 4 -33.71 -47.77 -20.70
N VAL A 5 -32.94 -48.05 -19.64
CA VAL A 5 -33.18 -47.44 -18.33
C VAL A 5 -32.64 -46.01 -18.42
N SER A 6 -33.53 -45.03 -18.35
CA SER A 6 -33.17 -43.63 -18.13
C SER A 6 -33.24 -43.40 -16.62
N ALA A 7 -32.10 -43.43 -15.93
CA ALA A 7 -32.01 -43.03 -14.53
C ALA A 7 -31.66 -41.54 -14.49
N ASP A 8 -32.49 -40.74 -13.83
CA ASP A 8 -32.23 -39.33 -13.54
C ASP A 8 -31.69 -39.26 -12.11
N PHE A 9 -30.41 -38.88 -11.98
CA PHE A 9 -29.70 -38.82 -10.69
C PHE A 9 -29.80 -37.43 -10.02
N GLY A 10 -30.50 -36.46 -10.64
CA GLY A 10 -30.50 -35.08 -10.17
C GLY A 10 -29.12 -34.41 -10.28
N VAL A 11 -28.97 -33.24 -9.64
CA VAL A 11 -27.70 -32.50 -9.58
C VAL A 11 -26.91 -32.98 -8.36
N ILE A 12 -25.68 -33.46 -8.57
CA ILE A 12 -24.76 -33.78 -7.47
C ILE A 12 -24.47 -32.48 -6.71
N PRO A 13 -24.80 -32.40 -5.40
CA PRO A 13 -24.69 -31.17 -4.62
C PRO A 13 -23.32 -30.51 -4.73
N GLU A 14 -23.29 -29.20 -4.85
CA GLU A 14 -22.06 -28.41 -4.76
C GLU A 14 -21.66 -28.23 -3.30
N ILE A 15 -20.35 -28.13 -3.07
CA ILE A 15 -19.83 -27.81 -1.75
C ILE A 15 -19.98 -26.29 -1.57
N PRO A 16 -20.69 -25.81 -0.55
CA PRO A 16 -21.15 -24.43 -0.47
C PRO A 16 -20.05 -23.43 -0.06
N VAL A 17 -18.87 -23.91 0.32
CA VAL A 17 -17.76 -23.09 0.87
C VAL A 17 -16.43 -23.56 0.28
N ASP A 18 -15.56 -22.62 -0.07
CA ASP A 18 -14.19 -22.90 -0.54
C ASP A 18 -13.28 -23.33 0.62
N ALA A 19 -12.77 -24.56 0.56
CA ALA A 19 -11.84 -25.12 1.54
C ALA A 19 -10.56 -24.28 1.66
N ALA A 20 -10.01 -23.80 0.55
CA ALA A 20 -8.78 -23.01 0.57
C ALA A 20 -8.97 -21.65 1.27
N ALA A 21 -10.17 -21.06 1.17
CA ALA A 21 -10.52 -19.86 1.90
C ALA A 21 -10.62 -20.09 3.41
N LEU A 22 -11.14 -21.25 3.83
CA LEU A 22 -11.19 -21.63 5.25
C LEU A 22 -9.80 -21.87 5.84
N GLY A 23 -8.91 -22.56 5.13
CA GLY A 23 -7.52 -22.73 5.57
C GLY A 23 -6.78 -21.39 5.79
N ARG A 24 -6.93 -20.44 4.85
CA ARG A 24 -6.38 -19.08 5.01
C ARG A 24 -6.98 -18.34 6.21
N LEU A 25 -8.28 -18.49 6.45
CA LEU A 25 -8.95 -17.89 7.61
C LEU A 25 -8.39 -18.46 8.93
N ALA A 26 -8.15 -19.76 9.00
CA ALA A 26 -7.54 -20.39 10.17
C ALA A 26 -6.11 -19.86 10.43
N GLU A 27 -5.30 -19.70 9.39
CA GLU A 27 -3.97 -19.08 9.49
C GLU A 27 -4.04 -17.63 9.99
N GLU A 28 -4.97 -16.82 9.46
CA GLU A 28 -5.16 -15.44 9.88
C GLU A 28 -5.57 -15.35 11.36
N LEU A 29 -6.48 -16.22 11.81
CA LEU A 29 -6.90 -16.29 13.21
C LEU A 29 -5.72 -16.63 14.14
N ARG A 30 -4.87 -17.60 13.76
CA ARG A 30 -3.66 -17.96 14.52
C ARG A 30 -2.66 -16.81 14.60
N ALA A 31 -2.44 -16.12 13.49
CA ALA A 31 -1.54 -14.97 13.42
C ALA A 31 -2.01 -13.82 14.32
N LYS A 32 -3.32 -13.54 14.36
CA LYS A 32 -3.88 -12.51 15.25
C LYS A 32 -3.82 -12.94 16.72
N ALA A 33 -4.16 -14.19 17.01
CA ALA A 33 -4.21 -14.73 18.38
C ALA A 33 -2.84 -14.69 19.08
N SER A 34 -1.76 -15.06 18.37
CA SER A 34 -0.41 -15.19 18.94
C SER A 34 0.13 -13.90 19.56
N SER A 35 -0.32 -12.73 19.10
CA SER A 35 0.11 -11.42 19.61
C SER A 35 -0.59 -10.97 20.90
N LEU A 36 -1.76 -11.53 21.23
CA LEU A 36 -2.62 -11.02 22.30
C LEU A 36 -2.00 -11.13 23.71
N PRO A 37 -1.35 -12.24 24.11
CA PRO A 37 -0.76 -12.35 25.44
C PRO A 37 0.34 -11.31 25.69
N ASP A 38 1.15 -11.01 24.67
CA ASP A 38 2.23 -10.03 24.75
C ASP A 38 1.68 -8.60 24.87
N VAL A 39 0.65 -8.28 24.08
CA VAL A 39 -0.08 -6.99 24.16
C VAL A 39 -0.70 -6.81 25.54
N GLY A 40 -1.41 -7.83 26.05
CA GLY A 40 -2.00 -7.78 27.39
C GLY A 40 -0.97 -7.56 28.49
N SER A 41 0.17 -8.25 28.40
CA SER A 41 1.30 -8.11 29.34
C SER A 41 1.95 -6.74 29.26
N ALA A 42 2.15 -6.19 28.06
CA ALA A 42 2.71 -4.86 27.85
C ALA A 42 1.81 -3.76 28.42
N VAL A 43 0.49 -3.88 28.25
CA VAL A 43 -0.48 -2.94 28.85
C VAL A 43 -0.40 -3.02 30.36
N VAL A 44 -0.47 -4.21 30.96
CA VAL A 44 -0.39 -4.35 32.43
C VAL A 44 0.92 -3.81 32.98
N ALA A 45 2.06 -4.09 32.35
CA ALA A 45 3.36 -3.57 32.76
C ALA A 45 3.41 -2.03 32.74
N ARG A 46 2.79 -1.40 31.74
CA ARG A 46 2.70 0.06 31.64
C ARG A 46 1.81 0.65 32.73
N TRP A 47 0.74 -0.04 33.11
CA TRP A 47 -0.17 0.37 34.18
C TRP A 47 0.38 0.12 35.58
N ASP A 48 1.17 -0.94 35.80
CA ASP A 48 1.89 -1.13 37.07
C ASP A 48 2.95 -0.02 37.27
N GLY A 49 3.45 0.58 36.18
CA GLY A 49 4.33 1.75 36.23
C GLY A 49 3.61 3.09 36.51
N LEU A 50 2.27 3.13 36.59
CA LEU A 50 1.50 4.36 36.72
C LEU A 50 1.82 5.13 38.01
N GLU A 51 2.01 4.43 39.13
CA GLU A 51 2.31 5.06 40.43
C GLU A 51 3.64 5.84 40.42
N ALA A 52 4.58 5.51 39.51
CA ALA A 52 5.85 6.22 39.38
C ALA A 52 5.74 7.57 38.65
N VAL A 53 4.64 7.79 37.92
CA VAL A 53 4.41 8.98 37.08
C VAL A 53 3.14 9.73 37.44
N TYR A 54 2.26 9.14 38.26
CA TYR A 54 0.97 9.68 38.69
C TYR A 54 0.71 9.38 40.17
N GLU A 55 1.05 10.32 41.05
CA GLU A 55 0.83 10.23 42.50
C GLU A 55 -0.58 10.70 42.88
N ALA A 56 -1.54 9.77 42.94
CA ALA A 56 -2.89 10.04 43.46
C ALA A 56 -3.46 8.82 44.19
N PRO A 57 -4.41 8.99 45.14
CA PRO A 57 -5.00 7.88 45.91
C PRO A 57 -5.67 6.81 45.05
N GLU A 58 -6.16 7.19 43.87
CA GLU A 58 -6.82 6.28 42.92
C GLU A 58 -5.86 5.50 42.02
N ALA A 59 -4.57 5.84 41.95
CA ALA A 59 -3.60 5.24 41.03
C ALA A 59 -3.44 3.72 41.26
N ALA A 60 -3.31 3.31 42.53
CA ALA A 60 -3.23 1.91 42.94
C ALA A 60 -4.49 1.11 42.56
N ALA A 61 -5.66 1.74 42.74
CA ALA A 61 -6.94 1.12 42.40
C ALA A 61 -7.13 0.98 40.87
N ALA A 62 -6.63 1.94 40.09
CA ALA A 62 -6.67 1.90 38.64
C ALA A 62 -5.70 0.84 38.08
N ALA A 63 -4.46 0.78 38.57
CA ALA A 63 -3.49 -0.26 38.21
C ALA A 63 -4.02 -1.67 38.55
N ALA A 64 -4.63 -1.85 39.74
CA ALA A 64 -5.22 -3.12 40.14
C ALA A 64 -6.35 -3.59 39.22
N LYS A 65 -7.14 -2.68 38.63
CA LYS A 65 -8.22 -3.02 37.69
C LYS A 65 -7.72 -3.49 36.32
N MET A 66 -6.48 -3.18 35.98
CA MET A 66 -5.87 -3.57 34.71
C MET A 66 -5.21 -4.94 34.76
N ARG A 67 -4.80 -5.42 35.95
CA ARG A 67 -4.15 -6.74 36.13
C ARG A 67 -4.91 -7.94 35.56
N PRO A 68 -6.27 -8.00 35.59
CA PRO A 68 -7.00 -9.09 34.95
C PRO A 68 -6.82 -9.17 33.43
N LEU A 69 -6.37 -8.10 32.77
CA LEU A 69 -6.22 -8.04 31.31
C LEU A 69 -5.23 -9.09 30.77
N THR A 70 -4.19 -9.45 31.52
CA THR A 70 -3.26 -10.53 31.11
C THR A 70 -3.99 -11.86 30.97
N VAL A 71 -4.91 -12.16 31.90
CA VAL A 71 -5.71 -13.38 31.89
C VAL A 71 -6.75 -13.32 30.77
N VAL A 72 -7.46 -12.20 30.64
CA VAL A 72 -8.46 -12.00 29.57
C VAL A 72 -7.83 -12.12 28.18
N ALA A 73 -6.63 -11.55 27.96
CA ALA A 73 -5.92 -11.64 26.69
C ALA A 73 -5.47 -13.08 26.38
N ALA A 74 -5.06 -13.84 27.39
CA ALA A 74 -4.72 -15.26 27.24
C ALA A 74 -5.96 -16.11 26.92
N ASP A 75 -7.08 -15.89 27.61
CA ASP A 75 -8.34 -16.61 27.37
C ASP A 75 -8.90 -16.34 25.97
N VAL A 76 -8.81 -15.09 25.49
CA VAL A 76 -9.20 -14.71 24.12
C VAL A 76 -8.27 -15.35 23.09
N CYS A 77 -6.96 -15.37 23.33
CA CYS A 77 -5.99 -16.06 22.48
C CYS A 77 -6.34 -17.54 22.35
N GLU A 78 -6.59 -18.23 23.46
CA GLU A 78 -6.97 -19.64 23.46
C GLU A 78 -8.28 -19.90 22.69
N ALA A 79 -9.29 -19.04 22.88
CA ALA A 79 -10.55 -19.15 22.14
C ALA A 79 -10.37 -18.99 20.62
N LEU A 80 -9.53 -18.03 20.19
CA LEU A 80 -9.23 -17.82 18.78
C LEU A 80 -8.41 -18.97 18.17
N LEU A 81 -7.47 -19.54 18.91
CA LEU A 81 -6.71 -20.71 18.47
C LEU A 81 -7.63 -21.94 18.30
N ARG A 82 -8.54 -22.18 19.24
CA ARG A 82 -9.54 -23.25 19.12
C ARG A 82 -10.46 -23.04 17.92
N ALA A 83 -10.91 -21.80 17.67
CA ALA A 83 -11.71 -21.47 16.51
C ALA A 83 -10.95 -21.73 15.20
N ALA A 84 -9.67 -21.35 15.15
CA ALA A 84 -8.81 -21.61 14.00
C ALA A 84 -8.67 -23.10 13.73
N ASP A 85 -8.44 -23.92 14.76
CA ASP A 85 -8.33 -25.37 14.61
C ASP A 85 -9.63 -26.00 14.08
N ILE A 86 -10.80 -25.55 14.54
CA ILE A 86 -12.10 -26.06 14.04
C ILE A 86 -12.30 -25.70 12.56
N VAL A 87 -11.94 -24.47 12.16
CA VAL A 87 -12.03 -24.00 10.77
C VAL A 87 -11.06 -24.76 9.86
N ASP A 88 -9.86 -25.08 10.35
CA ASP A 88 -8.84 -25.83 9.63
C ASP A 88 -9.24 -27.30 9.41
N HIS A 89 -9.80 -27.96 10.43
CA HIS A 89 -10.36 -29.31 10.28
C HIS A 89 -11.52 -29.34 9.28
N LEU A 90 -12.40 -28.32 9.28
CA LEU A 90 -13.46 -28.21 8.29
C LEU A 90 -12.89 -28.02 6.88
N SER A 91 -11.83 -27.24 6.72
CA SER A 91 -11.12 -27.08 5.44
C SER A 91 -10.64 -28.44 4.90
N ASP A 92 -9.97 -29.24 5.73
CA ASP A 92 -9.48 -30.57 5.36
C ASP A 92 -10.61 -31.53 4.98
N ASP A 93 -11.70 -31.55 5.77
CA ASP A 93 -12.87 -32.38 5.50
C ASP A 93 -13.55 -31.99 4.17
N LEU A 94 -13.69 -30.69 3.89
CA LEU A 94 -14.27 -30.19 2.63
C LEU A 94 -13.35 -30.43 1.43
N LEU A 95 -12.03 -30.40 1.61
CA LEU A 95 -11.07 -30.77 0.57
C LEU A 95 -11.23 -32.25 0.19
N TRP A 96 -11.36 -33.13 1.18
CA TRP A 96 -11.59 -34.56 0.94
C TRP A 96 -12.94 -34.81 0.24
N LEU A 97 -14.01 -34.14 0.69
CA LEU A 97 -15.33 -34.21 0.05
C LEU A 97 -15.30 -33.68 -1.39
N SER A 98 -14.49 -32.65 -1.68
CA SER A 98 -14.29 -32.15 -3.05
C SER A 98 -13.65 -33.19 -3.97
N MET A 99 -12.73 -34.01 -3.45
CA MET A 99 -12.16 -35.13 -4.21
C MET A 99 -13.21 -36.21 -4.46
N ARG A 100 -13.99 -36.58 -3.45
CA ARG A 100 -15.06 -37.58 -3.56
C ARG A 100 -16.15 -37.15 -4.55
N ARG A 101 -16.54 -35.87 -4.54
CA ARG A 101 -17.51 -35.31 -5.49
C ARG A 101 -17.05 -35.47 -6.94
N ARG A 102 -15.77 -35.20 -7.23
CA ARG A 102 -15.21 -35.39 -8.57
C ARG A 102 -15.34 -36.84 -9.03
N GLY A 103 -15.03 -37.80 -8.16
CA GLY A 103 -15.22 -39.23 -8.44
C GLY A 103 -16.69 -39.58 -8.73
N LEU A 104 -17.64 -39.07 -7.93
CA LEU A 104 -19.07 -39.30 -8.15
C LEU A 104 -19.57 -38.70 -9.48
N VAL A 105 -19.08 -37.52 -9.86
CA VAL A 105 -19.39 -36.89 -11.16
C VAL A 105 -18.88 -37.75 -12.31
N GLU A 106 -17.67 -38.29 -12.20
CA GLU A 106 -17.07 -39.19 -13.19
C GLU A 106 -17.85 -40.50 -13.29
N ASP A 107 -18.20 -41.12 -12.16
CA ASP A 107 -18.95 -42.38 -12.10
C ASP A 107 -20.36 -42.25 -12.69
N VAL A 108 -21.06 -41.13 -12.41
CA VAL A 108 -22.38 -40.84 -13.01
C VAL A 108 -22.25 -40.62 -14.52
N ALA A 109 -21.22 -39.89 -14.97
CA ALA A 109 -20.98 -39.66 -16.39
C ALA A 109 -20.60 -40.96 -17.13
N GLU A 110 -19.85 -41.86 -16.51
CA GLU A 110 -19.51 -43.17 -17.05
C GLU A 110 -20.75 -44.08 -17.13
N PHE A 111 -21.53 -44.15 -16.05
CA PHE A 111 -22.78 -44.92 -16.01
C PHE A 111 -23.76 -44.47 -17.11
N ALA A 112 -23.91 -43.15 -17.31
CA ALA A 112 -24.75 -42.57 -18.36
C ALA A 112 -24.32 -42.97 -19.78
N ARG A 113 -23.02 -43.22 -20.02
CA ARG A 113 -22.49 -43.69 -21.31
C ARG A 113 -22.63 -45.20 -21.51
N ALA A 114 -22.57 -45.98 -20.43
CA ALA A 114 -22.42 -47.44 -20.46
C ALA A 114 -23.73 -48.25 -20.34
N ALA A 115 -24.77 -47.73 -19.68
CA ALA A 115 -25.98 -48.49 -19.33
C ALA A 115 -26.80 -48.99 -20.55
N ARG A 116 -27.15 -50.29 -20.59
CA ARG A 116 -27.87 -50.98 -21.69
C ARG A 116 -28.92 -52.02 -21.25
N GLY A 117 -29.27 -52.20 -19.98
CA GLY A 117 -30.31 -53.18 -19.58
C GLY A 117 -30.68 -53.29 -18.09
N ILE A 118 -31.43 -54.35 -17.73
CA ILE A 118 -32.02 -54.58 -16.38
C ILE A 118 -30.93 -54.77 -15.29
N HIS A 119 -29.75 -55.29 -15.64
CA HIS A 119 -28.62 -55.43 -14.71
C HIS A 119 -27.98 -54.09 -14.28
N ASP A 120 -28.32 -52.97 -14.95
CA ASP A 120 -27.83 -51.63 -14.59
C ASP A 120 -28.71 -50.94 -13.53
N ARG A 121 -29.84 -51.55 -13.16
CA ARG A 121 -30.76 -51.01 -12.15
C ARG A 121 -30.16 -51.03 -10.75
N ASP A 122 -29.41 -52.06 -10.40
CA ASP A 122 -28.80 -52.18 -9.07
C ASP A 122 -27.67 -51.15 -8.87
N ARG A 123 -26.83 -50.93 -9.88
CA ARG A 123 -25.79 -49.89 -9.86
C ARG A 123 -26.38 -48.47 -9.84
N SER A 124 -27.50 -48.23 -10.52
CA SER A 124 -28.22 -46.95 -10.42
C SER A 124 -28.75 -46.68 -9.01
N VAL A 125 -29.27 -47.70 -8.32
CA VAL A 125 -29.71 -47.57 -6.91
C VAL A 125 -28.52 -47.36 -5.98
N GLU A 126 -27.38 -47.98 -6.26
CA GLU A 126 -26.14 -47.78 -5.50
C GLU A 126 -25.60 -46.36 -5.65
N LEU A 127 -25.47 -45.84 -6.87
CA LEU A 127 -25.04 -44.46 -7.15
C LEU A 127 -25.96 -43.42 -6.51
N ALA A 128 -27.29 -43.63 -6.53
CA ALA A 128 -28.22 -42.74 -5.85
C ALA A 128 -27.97 -42.69 -4.33
N ARG A 129 -27.70 -43.84 -3.70
CA ARG A 129 -27.32 -43.90 -2.27
C ARG A 129 -25.97 -43.25 -1.99
N GLU A 130 -25.01 -43.38 -2.89
CA GLU A 130 -23.70 -42.74 -2.76
C GLU A 130 -23.80 -41.21 -2.83
N ILE A 131 -24.69 -40.68 -3.70
CA ILE A 131 -24.99 -39.24 -3.80
C ILE A 131 -25.73 -38.73 -2.56
N ASP A 132 -26.76 -39.46 -2.09
CA ASP A 132 -27.48 -39.11 -0.87
C ASP A 132 -26.56 -39.13 0.36
N GLY A 133 -25.66 -40.13 0.44
CA GLY A 133 -24.65 -40.23 1.48
C GLY A 133 -23.65 -39.07 1.43
N PHE A 134 -23.19 -38.68 0.23
CA PHE A 134 -22.33 -37.51 0.06
C PHE A 134 -23.00 -36.22 0.54
N ALA A 135 -24.28 -36.01 0.21
CA ALA A 135 -25.03 -34.84 0.66
C ALA A 135 -25.12 -34.77 2.20
N ALA A 136 -25.44 -35.90 2.83
CA ALA A 136 -25.50 -36.00 4.29
C ALA A 136 -24.14 -35.75 4.94
N ASP A 137 -23.04 -36.25 4.36
CA ASP A 137 -21.70 -36.04 4.88
C ASP A 137 -21.30 -34.56 4.82
N VAL A 138 -21.67 -33.82 3.76
CA VAL A 138 -21.37 -32.37 3.65
C VAL A 138 -22.11 -31.58 4.74
N ASP A 139 -23.40 -31.85 4.92
CA ASP A 139 -24.23 -31.17 5.92
C ASP A 139 -23.75 -31.49 7.35
N GLU A 140 -23.41 -32.76 7.63
CA GLU A 140 -22.89 -33.18 8.93
C GLU A 140 -21.61 -32.43 9.31
N ARG A 141 -20.67 -32.26 8.38
CA ARG A 141 -19.38 -31.60 8.64
C ARG A 141 -19.55 -30.12 8.93
N ILE A 142 -20.42 -29.45 8.18
CA ILE A 142 -20.73 -28.03 8.38
C ILE A 142 -21.46 -27.81 9.71
N ASP A 143 -22.44 -28.65 10.03
CA ASP A 143 -23.19 -28.52 11.28
C ASP A 143 -22.33 -28.88 12.51
N GLN A 144 -21.44 -29.86 12.40
CA GLN A 144 -20.47 -30.19 13.44
C GLN A 144 -19.54 -29.00 13.71
N ALA A 145 -18.95 -28.40 12.68
CA ALA A 145 -18.09 -27.23 12.83
C ALA A 145 -18.83 -26.02 13.44
N ARG A 146 -20.09 -25.80 13.05
CA ARG A 146 -20.95 -24.77 13.67
C ARG A 146 -21.21 -25.05 15.14
N GLY A 147 -21.50 -26.30 15.49
CA GLY A 147 -21.70 -26.74 16.87
C GLY A 147 -20.45 -26.52 17.72
N ASP A 148 -19.29 -26.90 17.20
CA ASP A 148 -18.01 -26.78 17.89
C ASP A 148 -17.61 -25.31 18.08
N LEU A 149 -17.82 -24.46 17.08
CA LEU A 149 -17.62 -23.01 17.20
C LEU A 149 -18.56 -22.38 18.23
N ALA A 150 -19.83 -22.80 18.26
CA ALA A 150 -20.80 -22.32 19.25
C ALA A 150 -20.50 -22.80 20.68
N ALA A 151 -19.75 -23.90 20.82
CA ALA A 151 -19.34 -24.46 22.11
C ALA A 151 -18.08 -23.77 22.69
N ILE A 152 -17.41 -22.90 21.93
CA ILE A 152 -16.28 -22.12 22.43
C ILE A 152 -16.77 -21.19 23.55
N PRO A 153 -16.22 -21.29 24.77
CA PRO A 153 -16.61 -20.41 25.87
C PRO A 153 -16.35 -18.95 25.52
N LEU A 154 -17.32 -18.08 25.79
CA LEU A 154 -17.09 -16.65 25.71
C LEU A 154 -16.03 -16.25 26.75
N PRO A 155 -15.06 -15.39 26.39
CA PRO A 155 -14.08 -14.89 27.35
C PRO A 155 -14.80 -14.16 28.49
N PRO A 156 -14.24 -14.15 29.71
CA PRO A 156 -14.84 -13.47 30.84
C PRO A 156 -15.08 -11.99 30.52
N THR A 157 -16.24 -11.47 30.87
CA THR A 157 -16.57 -10.05 30.71
C THR A 157 -15.65 -9.20 31.60
N TRP A 158 -14.84 -8.34 30.98
CA TRP A 158 -14.02 -7.38 31.71
C TRP A 158 -14.84 -6.11 31.99
N GLU A 159 -15.54 -6.09 33.13
CA GLU A 159 -16.22 -4.88 33.61
C GLU A 159 -15.22 -3.95 34.31
N VAL A 160 -14.74 -2.93 33.60
CA VAL A 160 -14.13 -1.78 34.26
C VAL A 160 -15.26 -0.97 34.89
N ALA A 161 -15.62 -1.29 36.13
CA ALA A 161 -16.54 -0.47 36.91
C ALA A 161 -15.90 0.91 37.16
N ILE A 162 -16.25 1.90 36.34
CA ILE A 162 -16.03 3.32 36.65
C ILE A 162 -17.09 3.67 37.70
N PRO A 163 -16.72 4.15 38.90
CA PRO A 163 -17.72 4.49 39.91
C PRO A 163 -18.74 5.48 39.35
N ASP A 164 -20.00 5.22 39.68
CA ASP A 164 -21.21 5.91 39.25
C ASP A 164 -21.00 7.43 39.08
N ALA A 165 -21.33 7.92 37.88
CA ALA A 165 -21.20 9.31 37.46
C ALA A 165 -22.28 10.20 38.09
N ALA A 166 -22.40 10.16 39.43
CA ALA A 166 -23.32 10.97 40.21
C ALA A 166 -22.74 12.34 40.64
N ALA A 167 -21.50 12.65 40.26
CA ALA A 167 -20.99 14.02 40.38
C ALA A 167 -21.52 14.85 39.20
N GLN A 168 -22.35 15.86 39.49
CA GLN A 168 -22.80 16.83 38.49
C GLN A 168 -21.59 17.43 37.74
N PRO A 169 -21.53 17.34 36.40
CA PRO A 169 -20.44 17.93 35.67
C PRO A 169 -20.57 19.45 35.68
N LEU A 170 -19.57 20.13 36.26
CA LEU A 170 -19.29 21.53 36.01
C LEU A 170 -18.67 21.65 34.60
N GLY A 171 -19.51 21.84 33.58
CA GLY A 171 -19.03 22.19 32.23
C GLY A 171 -19.71 21.43 31.09
N PRO A 172 -19.51 21.88 29.83
CA PRO A 172 -20.07 21.21 28.66
C PRO A 172 -19.51 19.79 28.55
N ARG A 173 -20.36 18.86 28.07
CA ARG A 173 -20.00 17.45 27.86
C ARG A 173 -18.98 17.33 26.72
N LEU A 174 -17.70 17.46 27.03
CA LEU A 174 -16.62 16.94 26.20
C LEU A 174 -16.64 15.41 26.35
N THR A 175 -16.78 14.69 25.24
CA THR A 175 -16.75 13.22 25.24
C THR A 175 -15.33 12.74 25.53
N TRP A 176 -15.20 11.57 26.17
CA TRP A 176 -13.89 10.97 26.49
C TRP A 176 -12.99 10.81 25.26
N ALA A 177 -13.58 10.61 24.08
CA ALA A 177 -12.87 10.58 22.80
C ALA A 177 -12.12 11.90 22.50
N VAL A 178 -12.79 13.05 22.65
CA VAL A 178 -12.17 14.38 22.42
C VAL A 178 -11.04 14.63 23.42
N ARG A 179 -11.24 14.26 24.69
CA ARG A 179 -10.21 14.41 25.73
C ARG A 179 -9.03 13.46 25.49
N SER A 180 -9.28 12.26 24.97
CA SER A 180 -8.22 11.31 24.59
C SER A 180 -7.41 11.83 23.41
N GLU A 181 -8.05 12.39 22.38
CA GLU A 181 -7.36 12.97 21.22
C GLU A 181 -6.52 14.19 21.60
N GLU A 182 -7.04 15.07 22.48
CA GLU A 182 -6.29 16.21 23.02
C GLU A 182 -5.08 15.75 23.85
N ILE A 183 -5.25 14.79 24.77
CA ILE A 183 -4.16 14.25 25.59
C ILE A 183 -3.13 13.50 24.73
N THR A 184 -3.57 12.71 23.73
CA THR A 184 -2.68 12.03 22.80
C THR A 184 -1.86 13.03 21.99
N THR A 185 -2.47 14.12 21.53
CA THR A 185 -1.77 15.20 20.84
C THR A 185 -0.75 15.86 21.76
N GLU A 186 -1.11 16.19 23.01
CA GLU A 186 -0.19 16.77 23.99
C GLU A 186 1.01 15.85 24.29
N LEU A 187 0.78 14.55 24.45
CA LEU A 187 1.82 13.54 24.71
C LEU A 187 2.76 13.37 23.52
N VAL A 188 2.21 13.31 22.30
CA VAL A 188 2.99 13.18 21.06
C VAL A 188 3.77 14.47 20.76
N MET A 189 3.25 15.65 21.14
CA MET A 189 3.95 16.93 20.98
C MET A 189 5.04 17.17 22.04
N ALA A 190 5.02 16.46 23.17
CA ALA A 190 5.95 16.69 24.29
C ALA A 190 7.44 16.56 23.90
N PRO A 191 7.88 15.54 23.11
CA PRO A 191 9.25 15.48 22.61
C PRO A 191 9.64 16.72 21.80
N LEU A 192 8.77 17.18 20.89
CA LEU A 192 9.02 18.37 20.06
C LEU A 192 9.19 19.62 20.92
N LEU A 193 8.36 19.80 21.94
CA LEU A 193 8.46 20.90 22.91
C LEU A 193 9.76 20.86 23.71
N ALA A 194 10.22 19.66 24.11
CA ALA A 194 11.47 19.50 24.84
C ALA A 194 12.70 19.82 23.97
N LEU A 195 12.69 19.39 22.70
CA LEU A 195 13.77 19.66 21.74
C LEU A 195 13.82 21.16 21.39
N ALA A 196 12.69 21.81 21.17
CA ALA A 196 12.61 23.24 20.84
C ALA A 196 13.22 24.17 21.90
N ARG A 197 13.25 23.74 23.17
CA ARG A 197 13.87 24.49 24.28
C ARG A 197 15.38 24.30 24.38
N SER A 198 15.96 23.48 23.52
CA SER A 198 17.37 23.08 23.54
C SER A 198 18.15 23.74 22.40
N GLY A 199 19.43 24.05 22.61
CA GLY A 199 20.34 24.44 21.52
C GLY A 199 20.80 23.23 20.69
N THR A 200 21.36 23.45 19.51
CA THR A 200 21.68 22.42 18.49
C THR A 200 22.40 21.19 19.07
N SER A 201 23.52 21.37 19.76
CA SER A 201 24.29 20.24 20.31
C SER A 201 23.53 19.45 21.38
N ARG A 202 22.55 20.07 22.05
CA ARG A 202 21.69 19.40 23.04
C ARG A 202 20.55 18.65 22.35
N VAL A 203 19.98 19.19 21.27
CA VAL A 203 18.98 18.48 20.44
C VAL A 203 19.54 17.15 19.95
N ALA A 204 20.72 17.16 19.33
CA ALA A 204 21.36 15.94 18.82
C ALA A 204 21.63 14.90 19.92
N ARG A 205 22.10 15.35 21.09
CA ARG A 205 22.31 14.45 22.24
C ARG A 205 21.01 13.89 22.80
N LEU A 206 19.93 14.68 22.84
CA LEU A 206 18.63 14.21 23.34
C LEU A 206 18.03 13.17 22.40
N ILE A 207 18.05 13.39 21.09
CA ILE A 207 17.57 12.39 20.12
C ILE A 207 18.39 11.10 20.20
N ALA A 208 19.72 11.19 20.30
CA ALA A 208 20.57 10.02 20.43
C ALA A 208 20.35 9.27 21.76
N ALA A 209 19.98 9.96 22.84
CA ALA A 209 19.66 9.36 24.13
C ALA A 209 18.24 8.82 24.22
N HIS A 210 17.33 9.30 23.37
CA HIS A 210 15.90 8.98 23.36
C HIS A 210 15.42 8.58 21.95
N PRO A 211 15.93 7.47 21.37
CA PRO A 211 15.46 6.99 20.06
C PRO A 211 13.95 6.74 20.04
N GLU A 212 13.36 6.37 21.19
CA GLU A 212 11.93 6.13 21.34
C GLU A 212 11.05 7.35 21.03
N TRP A 213 11.60 8.57 21.10
CA TRP A 213 10.86 9.78 20.71
C TRP A 213 10.67 9.87 19.20
N ALA A 214 11.68 9.46 18.43
CA ALA A 214 11.57 9.42 16.97
C ALA A 214 10.62 8.31 16.52
N ASP A 215 10.62 7.17 17.23
CA ASP A 215 9.70 6.07 16.95
C ASP A 215 8.25 6.45 17.27
N LEU A 216 8.01 7.06 18.44
CA LEU A 216 6.69 7.58 18.83
C LEU A 216 6.12 8.55 17.78
N LEU A 217 6.93 9.52 17.33
CA LEU A 217 6.50 10.51 16.34
C LEU A 217 6.29 9.90 14.94
N ARG A 218 6.91 8.77 14.64
CA ARG A 218 6.74 8.06 13.36
C ARG A 218 5.50 7.18 13.37
N GLU A 219 5.26 6.46 14.46
CA GLU A 219 4.11 5.56 14.63
C GLU A 219 2.82 6.33 14.90
N HIS A 220 2.93 7.42 15.63
CA HIS A 220 1.83 8.30 16.02
C HIS A 220 2.15 9.75 15.66
N PRO A 221 2.18 10.09 14.36
CA PRO A 221 2.50 11.45 13.94
C PRO A 221 1.45 12.44 14.47
N PRO A 222 1.86 13.58 15.04
CA PRO A 222 0.93 14.63 15.43
C PRO A 222 0.27 15.24 14.18
N ALA A 223 -0.92 15.82 14.36
CA ALA A 223 -1.66 16.45 13.27
C ALA A 223 -0.81 17.56 12.59
N PRO A 224 -0.76 17.63 11.25
CA PRO A 224 0.08 18.61 10.54
C PRO A 224 -0.17 20.06 10.95
N ASP A 225 -1.44 20.46 11.17
CA ASP A 225 -1.79 21.82 11.60
C ASP A 225 -1.29 22.16 13.01
N ALA A 226 -1.25 21.16 13.91
CA ALA A 226 -0.69 21.34 15.25
C ALA A 226 0.83 21.53 15.19
N VAL A 227 1.52 20.73 14.37
CA VAL A 227 2.96 20.90 14.13
C VAL A 227 3.23 22.24 13.46
N ARG A 228 2.42 22.66 12.48
CA ARG A 228 2.57 23.95 11.80
C ARG A 228 2.45 25.12 12.76
N THR A 229 1.43 25.09 13.62
CA THR A 229 1.22 26.10 14.66
C THR A 229 2.40 26.15 15.64
N TRP A 230 2.87 24.99 16.09
CA TRP A 230 4.05 24.90 16.95
C TRP A 230 5.31 25.45 16.25
N TRP A 231 5.55 25.05 15.00
CA TRP A 231 6.72 25.47 14.22
C TRP A 231 6.76 26.99 14.04
N ASP A 232 5.61 27.60 13.77
CA ASP A 232 5.49 29.06 13.61
C ASP A 232 5.71 29.85 14.90
N SER A 233 5.51 29.21 16.05
CA SER A 233 5.81 29.81 17.35
C SER A 233 7.31 29.82 17.69
N LEU A 234 8.12 29.05 16.95
CA LEU A 234 9.55 28.92 17.23
C LEU A 234 10.31 30.20 16.85
N SER A 235 11.29 30.55 17.69
CA SER A 235 12.29 31.53 17.28
C SER A 235 13.15 30.98 16.11
N PRO A 236 13.71 31.83 15.25
CA PRO A 236 14.60 31.39 14.17
C PRO A 236 15.79 30.53 14.67
N ALA A 237 16.31 30.83 15.86
CA ALA A 237 17.39 30.07 16.47
C ALA A 237 16.96 28.65 16.90
N ALA A 238 15.74 28.51 17.42
CA ALA A 238 15.19 27.20 17.81
C ALA A 238 14.89 26.34 16.57
N ALA A 239 14.31 26.94 15.53
CA ALA A 239 14.08 26.25 14.25
C ALA A 239 15.40 25.77 13.61
N ALA A 240 16.43 26.62 13.58
CA ALA A 240 17.75 26.24 13.10
C ALA A 240 18.39 25.12 13.95
N ALA A 241 18.25 25.18 15.27
CA ALA A 241 18.75 24.14 16.17
C ALA A 241 18.09 22.78 15.95
N LEU A 242 16.80 22.75 15.60
CA LEU A 242 16.08 21.53 15.23
C LEU A 242 16.52 21.00 13.87
N ILE A 243 16.63 21.89 12.86
CA ILE A 243 17.08 21.53 11.51
C ILE A 243 18.46 20.88 11.55
N ASP A 244 19.40 21.46 12.30
CA ASP A 244 20.78 20.96 12.36
C ASP A 244 20.95 19.80 13.36
N GLY A 245 20.17 19.80 14.45
CA GLY A 245 20.32 18.86 15.56
C GLY A 245 19.45 17.61 15.47
N ALA A 246 18.34 17.65 14.74
CA ALA A 246 17.45 16.52 14.51
C ALA A 246 16.97 16.46 13.04
N PRO A 247 17.90 16.49 12.06
CA PRO A 247 17.57 16.68 10.65
C PRO A 247 16.65 15.60 10.07
N ALA A 248 16.88 14.32 10.42
CA ALA A 248 16.05 13.21 9.93
C ALA A 248 14.61 13.29 10.48
N LEU A 249 14.43 13.76 11.71
CA LEU A 249 13.11 13.97 12.31
C LEU A 249 12.40 15.15 11.63
N VAL A 250 13.05 16.32 11.58
CA VAL A 250 12.46 17.53 10.99
C VAL A 250 12.14 17.35 9.51
N GLY A 251 13.01 16.66 8.76
CA GLY A 251 12.83 16.39 7.33
C GLY A 251 11.64 15.48 7.02
N ALA A 252 11.21 14.65 7.97
CA ALA A 252 10.09 13.72 7.82
C ALA A 252 8.80 14.19 8.52
N LEU A 253 8.87 15.22 9.36
CA LEU A 253 7.75 15.65 10.19
C LEU A 253 6.73 16.46 9.38
N GLY A 254 5.53 15.89 9.23
CA GLY A 254 4.36 16.57 8.67
C GLY A 254 4.01 17.86 9.38
N GLY A 255 3.62 18.90 8.65
CA GLY A 255 3.32 20.24 9.21
C GLY A 255 4.52 21.18 9.32
N VAL A 256 5.76 20.67 9.21
CA VAL A 256 6.94 21.52 9.03
C VAL A 256 6.93 22.09 7.61
N PRO A 257 7.15 23.40 7.40
CA PRO A 257 7.15 24.01 6.07
C PRO A 257 8.10 23.30 5.10
N PRO A 258 7.75 23.11 3.82
CA PRO A 258 8.55 22.32 2.88
C PRO A 258 10.01 22.79 2.77
N LEU A 259 10.26 24.11 2.80
CA LEU A 259 11.63 24.65 2.74
C LEU A 259 12.47 24.34 4.00
N ALA A 260 11.83 24.21 5.17
CA ALA A 260 12.51 23.78 6.39
C ALA A 260 12.82 22.28 6.35
N ARG A 261 11.90 21.46 5.83
CA ARG A 261 12.15 20.02 5.56
C ARG A 261 13.31 19.85 4.58
N VAL A 262 13.37 20.66 3.53
CA VAL A 262 14.49 20.72 2.57
C VAL A 262 15.82 21.02 3.25
N ALA A 263 15.85 22.02 4.13
CA ALA A 263 17.06 22.35 4.86
C ALA A 263 17.53 21.17 5.74
N ALA A 264 16.60 20.52 6.45
CA ALA A 264 16.87 19.37 7.29
C ALA A 264 17.35 18.15 6.48
N ASN A 265 16.66 17.80 5.40
CA ASN A 265 17.05 16.69 4.52
C ASN A 265 18.39 16.94 3.83
N ARG A 266 18.77 18.19 3.57
CA ARG A 266 20.13 18.52 3.09
C ARG A 266 21.20 18.21 4.14
N VAL A 267 20.91 18.38 5.43
CA VAL A 267 21.81 17.98 6.52
C VAL A 267 21.89 16.45 6.60
N THR A 268 20.76 15.75 6.54
CA THR A 268 20.71 14.27 6.47
C THR A 268 21.52 13.73 5.29
N ALA A 269 21.31 14.28 4.09
CA ALA A 269 22.03 13.92 2.87
C ALA A 269 23.54 14.16 2.99
N ARG A 270 23.98 15.22 3.69
CA ARG A 270 25.41 15.48 3.92
C ARG A 270 26.03 14.42 4.83
N SER A 271 25.31 13.97 5.86
CA SER A 271 25.77 12.87 6.71
C SER A 271 25.95 11.59 5.90
N ARG A 272 24.90 11.21 5.15
CA ARG A 272 24.92 10.02 4.29
C ARG A 272 26.01 10.09 3.22
N LEU A 273 26.26 11.27 2.64
CA LEU A 273 27.35 11.45 1.68
C LEU A 273 28.71 11.09 2.29
N GLY A 274 28.97 11.51 3.54
CA GLY A 274 30.19 11.14 4.25
C GLY A 274 30.31 9.64 4.53
N GLU A 275 29.20 8.96 4.81
CA GLU A 275 29.14 7.50 4.96
C GLU A 275 29.44 6.80 3.64
N VAL A 276 28.78 7.20 2.55
CA VAL A 276 29.02 6.66 1.20
C VAL A 276 30.47 6.86 0.76
N GLU A 277 31.07 8.02 1.03
CA GLU A 277 32.48 8.28 0.75
C GLU A 277 33.41 7.35 1.55
N ALA A 278 33.08 7.07 2.82
CA ALA A 278 33.82 6.11 3.64
C ALA A 278 33.66 4.67 3.16
N GLU A 279 32.46 4.27 2.72
CA GLU A 279 32.16 2.97 2.12
C GLU A 279 32.96 2.77 0.82
N LEU A 280 32.97 3.77 -0.07
CA LEU A 280 33.77 3.76 -1.31
C LEU A 280 35.28 3.63 -1.01
N ALA A 281 35.80 4.36 -0.03
CA ALA A 281 37.20 4.25 0.38
C ALA A 281 37.53 2.90 1.03
N ALA A 282 36.56 2.21 1.65
CA ALA A 282 36.71 0.84 2.13
C ALA A 282 36.75 -0.17 0.99
N TRP A 283 35.90 0.02 -0.03
CA TRP A 283 35.89 -0.78 -1.26
C TRP A 283 37.22 -0.75 -2.00
N GLU A 284 37.85 0.42 -2.14
CA GLU A 284 39.16 0.56 -2.77
C GLU A 284 40.25 -0.25 -2.04
N ARG A 285 40.14 -0.40 -0.72
CA ARG A 285 41.10 -1.17 0.11
C ARG A 285 40.87 -2.68 0.04
N LEU A 286 39.68 -3.14 -0.34
CA LEU A 286 39.25 -4.54 -0.36
C LEU A 286 39.49 -5.25 -1.71
N HIS A 287 40.27 -4.66 -2.62
CA HIS A 287 40.62 -5.31 -3.90
C HIS A 287 41.43 -6.60 -3.69
N GLY A 288 40.71 -7.73 -3.68
CA GLY A 288 41.27 -9.08 -3.68
C GLY A 288 41.03 -9.76 -5.04
N GLU A 289 42.11 -10.26 -5.63
CA GLU A 289 42.06 -11.14 -6.81
C GLU A 289 41.47 -12.51 -6.44
N GLY A 290 40.61 -13.08 -7.30
CA GLY A 290 40.15 -14.48 -7.17
C GLY A 290 38.66 -14.72 -6.90
N ALA A 291 37.79 -13.72 -7.03
CA ALA A 291 36.32 -13.92 -6.93
C ALA A 291 35.74 -14.56 -8.22
N SER A 292 34.67 -15.35 -8.09
CA SER A 292 33.91 -15.88 -9.25
C SER A 292 33.33 -14.74 -10.10
N ALA A 293 32.95 -15.03 -11.35
CA ALA A 293 32.40 -14.03 -12.26
C ALA A 293 31.11 -13.37 -11.70
N ASP A 294 30.24 -14.15 -11.06
CA ASP A 294 28.99 -13.65 -10.47
C ASP A 294 29.26 -12.70 -9.30
N LEU A 295 30.17 -13.08 -8.38
CA LEU A 295 30.59 -12.22 -7.30
C LEU A 295 31.26 -10.93 -7.82
N GLN A 296 31.97 -10.98 -8.94
CA GLN A 296 32.53 -9.77 -9.55
C GLN A 296 31.44 -8.87 -10.13
N ALA A 297 30.40 -9.44 -10.76
CA ALA A 297 29.27 -8.70 -11.29
C ALA A 297 28.45 -8.02 -10.17
N GLU A 298 28.14 -8.76 -9.09
CA GLU A 298 27.45 -8.21 -7.91
C GLU A 298 28.26 -7.07 -7.27
N ARG A 299 29.58 -7.27 -7.11
CA ARG A 299 30.47 -6.22 -6.58
C ARG A 299 30.51 -4.99 -7.47
N ARG A 300 30.48 -5.15 -8.80
CA ARG A 300 30.44 -4.02 -9.74
C ARG A 300 29.12 -3.26 -9.61
N ALA A 301 27.99 -3.96 -9.58
CA ALA A 301 26.69 -3.34 -9.42
C ALA A 301 26.57 -2.56 -8.11
N ALA A 302 27.03 -3.13 -6.99
CA ALA A 302 27.07 -2.43 -5.70
C ALA A 302 27.95 -1.17 -5.74
N LEU A 303 29.09 -1.21 -6.44
CA LEU A 303 29.93 -0.02 -6.60
C LEU A 303 29.22 1.04 -7.45
N ASP A 304 28.61 0.65 -8.57
CA ASP A 304 27.91 1.58 -9.45
C ASP A 304 26.74 2.27 -8.72
N ASP A 305 26.04 1.55 -7.85
CA ASP A 305 25.01 2.10 -6.98
C ASP A 305 25.56 3.12 -5.98
N LEU A 306 26.68 2.83 -5.31
CA LEU A 306 27.33 3.77 -4.40
C LEU A 306 27.83 5.03 -5.12
N LEU A 307 28.35 4.88 -6.35
CA LEU A 307 28.79 6.01 -7.16
C LEU A 307 27.62 6.90 -7.57
N ALA A 308 26.49 6.30 -7.96
CA ALA A 308 25.25 7.02 -8.28
C ALA A 308 24.68 7.75 -7.05
N GLU A 309 24.64 7.08 -5.90
CA GLU A 309 24.21 7.69 -4.63
C GLU A 309 25.10 8.89 -4.27
N ARG A 310 26.44 8.74 -4.35
CA ARG A 310 27.39 9.83 -4.10
C ARG A 310 27.12 11.04 -5.00
N GLU A 311 26.99 10.84 -6.31
CA GLU A 311 26.73 11.93 -7.26
C GLU A 311 25.40 12.62 -6.98
N TYR A 312 24.37 11.84 -6.66
CA TYR A 312 23.06 12.36 -6.29
C TYR A 312 23.14 13.23 -5.02
N LEU A 313 23.73 12.72 -3.94
CA LEU A 313 23.84 13.43 -2.68
C LEU A 313 24.71 14.68 -2.79
N GLN A 314 25.75 14.68 -3.63
CA GLN A 314 26.51 15.88 -3.96
C GLN A 314 25.62 16.96 -4.59
N ARG A 315 24.70 16.59 -5.50
CA ARG A 315 23.72 17.53 -6.07
C ARG A 315 22.72 18.03 -5.03
N VAL A 316 22.29 17.19 -4.08
CA VAL A 316 21.41 17.60 -2.97
C VAL A 316 22.09 18.60 -2.04
N VAL A 317 23.33 18.32 -1.64
CA VAL A 317 24.14 19.19 -0.79
C VAL A 317 24.43 20.52 -1.48
N ALA A 318 24.67 20.50 -2.80
CA ALA A 318 24.83 21.70 -3.62
C ALA A 318 23.52 22.46 -3.90
N GLY A 319 22.36 21.92 -3.50
CA GLY A 319 21.04 22.53 -3.76
C GLY A 319 20.56 22.43 -5.21
N LYS A 320 21.16 21.58 -6.02
CA LYS A 320 20.72 21.28 -7.40
C LYS A 320 19.58 20.26 -7.44
N VAL A 321 19.50 19.43 -6.41
CA VAL A 321 18.36 18.55 -6.13
C VAL A 321 17.82 18.94 -4.76
N THR A 322 16.50 18.90 -4.61
CA THR A 322 15.82 19.37 -3.41
C THR A 322 14.91 18.27 -2.89
N LEU A 323 15.06 17.92 -1.60
CA LEU A 323 14.35 16.79 -0.99
C LEU A 323 13.42 17.27 0.12
N VAL A 324 12.12 17.06 -0.02
CA VAL A 324 11.16 17.33 1.07
C VAL A 324 11.01 16.13 2.02
N LEU A 325 11.44 14.94 1.58
CA LEU A 325 11.61 13.75 2.41
C LEU A 325 12.86 12.98 1.95
N TYR A 326 13.69 12.53 2.91
CA TYR A 326 14.81 11.63 2.64
C TYR A 326 14.98 10.62 3.77
N GLN A 327 14.52 9.39 3.55
CA GLN A 327 14.61 8.26 4.47
C GLN A 327 15.02 7.01 3.69
N PRO A 328 16.29 6.92 3.26
CA PRO A 328 16.76 5.84 2.38
C PRO A 328 16.62 4.45 3.02
N ASP A 329 16.77 4.32 4.35
CA ASP A 329 16.61 3.06 5.08
C ASP A 329 15.18 2.50 5.02
N ALA A 330 14.19 3.38 4.82
CA ALA A 330 12.79 3.02 4.65
C ALA A 330 12.38 2.97 3.16
N ASP A 331 13.35 3.10 2.24
CA ASP A 331 13.15 3.30 0.80
C ASP A 331 12.12 4.40 0.46
N ARG A 332 12.19 5.50 1.20
CA ARG A 332 11.30 6.66 1.06
C ARG A 332 12.06 7.92 0.67
N ILE A 333 11.64 8.53 -0.42
CA ILE A 333 12.23 9.77 -0.93
C ILE A 333 11.16 10.60 -1.65
N VAL A 334 11.22 11.91 -1.45
CA VAL A 334 10.39 12.86 -2.21
C VAL A 334 11.23 14.01 -2.70
N GLU A 335 11.42 14.07 -4.02
CA GLU A 335 12.04 15.22 -4.68
C GLU A 335 11.03 16.36 -4.85
N MET A 336 11.47 17.59 -4.63
CA MET A 336 10.70 18.80 -4.91
C MET A 336 11.37 19.57 -6.06
N ILE A 337 10.60 19.89 -7.10
CA ILE A 337 11.03 20.64 -8.27
C ILE A 337 10.29 21.98 -8.26
N GLY A 338 11.04 23.07 -8.33
CA GLY A 338 10.54 24.42 -8.06
C GLY A 338 10.71 24.80 -6.58
N SER A 339 10.02 25.85 -6.15
CA SER A 339 10.02 26.28 -4.75
C SER A 339 8.67 26.87 -4.38
N PRO A 340 8.07 26.49 -3.23
CA PRO A 340 6.81 27.07 -2.79
C PRO A 340 6.99 28.56 -2.49
N GLY A 341 6.01 29.36 -2.92
CA GLY A 341 5.99 30.80 -2.69
C GLY A 341 4.70 31.44 -3.19
N VAL A 342 4.63 32.77 -3.15
CA VAL A 342 3.45 33.53 -3.60
C VAL A 342 3.10 33.31 -5.08
N GLU A 343 4.08 32.92 -5.89
CA GLU A 343 3.92 32.63 -7.32
C GLU A 343 3.48 31.18 -7.58
N THR A 344 3.37 30.32 -6.56
CA THR A 344 2.92 28.94 -6.73
C THR A 344 1.44 28.92 -7.10
N GLN A 345 1.16 28.50 -8.33
CA GLN A 345 -0.19 28.42 -8.89
C GLN A 345 -0.68 26.97 -9.02
N ARG A 346 0.24 26.03 -9.21
CA ARG A 346 -0.05 24.61 -9.45
C ARG A 346 0.89 23.75 -8.64
N VAL A 347 0.35 22.69 -8.06
CA VAL A 347 1.10 21.67 -7.33
C VAL A 347 0.82 20.33 -8.00
N LEU A 348 1.86 19.69 -8.53
CA LEU A 348 1.80 18.35 -9.09
C LEU A 348 2.44 17.37 -8.11
N THR A 349 1.66 16.46 -7.56
CA THR A 349 2.21 15.27 -6.89
C THR A 349 2.23 14.12 -7.89
N TYR A 350 3.42 13.75 -8.33
CA TYR A 350 3.66 12.69 -9.30
C TYR A 350 4.17 11.43 -8.60
N VAL A 351 3.49 10.32 -8.84
CA VAL A 351 3.84 9.00 -8.32
C VAL A 351 4.36 8.12 -9.47
N PRO A 352 5.62 7.65 -9.40
CA PRO A 352 6.20 6.78 -10.41
C PRO A 352 5.65 5.35 -10.32
N GLY A 353 6.07 4.50 -11.26
CA GLY A 353 5.55 3.14 -11.42
C GLY A 353 6.29 2.08 -10.60
N THR A 354 5.91 0.82 -10.81
CA THR A 354 6.54 -0.40 -10.28
C THR A 354 8.08 -0.38 -10.42
N PHE A 355 8.79 -1.07 -9.52
CA PHE A 355 10.26 -1.15 -9.46
C PHE A 355 10.99 0.17 -9.16
N THR A 356 10.26 1.27 -8.92
CA THR A 356 10.90 2.54 -8.56
C THR A 356 11.34 2.49 -7.12
N SER A 357 12.64 2.48 -6.86
CA SER A 357 13.23 2.60 -5.52
C SER A 357 13.97 3.93 -5.34
N THR A 358 14.55 4.18 -4.17
CA THR A 358 15.50 5.29 -3.95
C THR A 358 16.66 5.30 -4.96
N ARG A 359 17.11 4.13 -5.43
CA ARG A 359 18.16 4.03 -6.45
C ARG A 359 17.74 4.61 -7.80
N SER A 360 16.47 4.47 -8.17
CA SER A 360 15.91 5.08 -9.39
C SER A 360 15.98 6.61 -9.36
N PHE A 361 15.84 7.23 -8.18
CA PHE A 361 16.03 8.67 -7.99
C PHE A 361 17.50 9.06 -8.16
N TYR A 362 18.43 8.27 -7.61
CA TYR A 362 19.87 8.53 -7.73
C TYR A 362 20.32 8.58 -9.20
N ARG A 363 19.76 7.71 -10.03
CA ARG A 363 19.98 7.65 -11.48
C ARG A 363 19.15 8.65 -12.29
N GLY A 364 18.20 9.36 -11.66
CA GLY A 364 17.38 10.38 -12.29
C GLY A 364 16.22 9.85 -13.16
N GLU A 365 15.86 8.57 -13.01
CA GLU A 365 14.88 7.88 -13.86
C GLU A 365 13.43 8.30 -13.57
N ALA A 366 13.11 8.63 -12.31
CA ALA A 366 11.74 8.90 -11.88
C ALA A 366 11.23 10.33 -12.17
N ARG A 367 12.08 11.25 -12.64
CA ARG A 367 11.80 12.69 -12.62
C ARG A 367 11.59 13.36 -13.98
N ALA A 368 11.71 12.63 -15.10
CA ALA A 368 11.76 13.21 -16.43
C ALA A 368 10.53 14.08 -16.77
N LEU A 369 9.31 13.52 -16.68
CA LEU A 369 8.08 14.24 -16.97
C LEU A 369 7.80 15.40 -15.98
N PRO A 370 7.86 15.22 -14.64
CA PRO A 370 7.65 16.31 -13.70
C PRO A 370 8.65 17.46 -13.86
N ALA A 371 9.93 17.14 -14.12
CA ALA A 371 10.94 18.16 -14.38
C ALA A 371 10.64 18.95 -15.65
N TRP A 372 10.32 18.26 -16.74
CA TRP A 372 9.97 18.92 -18.00
C TRP A 372 8.75 19.84 -17.83
N LEU A 373 7.70 19.39 -17.12
CA LEU A 373 6.50 20.20 -16.84
C LEU A 373 6.81 21.44 -16.01
N ALA A 374 7.63 21.31 -14.97
CA ALA A 374 8.04 22.44 -14.14
C ALA A 374 8.91 23.44 -14.92
N ASP A 375 9.72 22.98 -15.87
CA ASP A 375 10.49 23.85 -16.77
C ASP A 375 9.59 24.66 -17.73
N GLN A 376 8.34 24.24 -17.96
CA GLN A 376 7.40 24.96 -18.83
C GLN A 376 6.62 26.07 -18.10
N ASP A 377 6.53 26.04 -16.77
CA ASP A 377 5.73 26.98 -15.98
C ASP A 377 6.42 27.29 -14.65
N SER A 378 6.90 28.53 -14.50
CA SER A 378 7.54 28.98 -13.26
C SER A 378 6.61 28.99 -12.04
N GLY A 379 5.29 28.91 -12.25
CA GLY A 379 4.29 28.78 -11.18
C GLY A 379 3.99 27.33 -10.77
N MET A 380 4.63 26.34 -11.39
CA MET A 380 4.49 24.93 -11.08
C MET A 380 5.46 24.51 -9.95
N LEU A 381 4.92 23.87 -8.93
CA LEU A 381 5.66 23.11 -7.92
C LEU A 381 5.37 21.63 -8.14
N ALA A 382 6.40 20.81 -8.31
CA ALA A 382 6.22 19.37 -8.51
C ALA A 382 6.90 18.56 -7.39
N PHE A 383 6.21 17.53 -6.91
CA PHE A 383 6.72 16.53 -5.98
C PHE A 383 6.79 15.18 -6.69
N VAL A 384 7.96 14.55 -6.73
CA VAL A 384 8.13 13.17 -7.22
C VAL A 384 8.15 12.26 -6.00
N TRP A 385 7.08 11.50 -5.79
CA TRP A 385 6.79 10.84 -4.52
C TRP A 385 7.06 9.34 -4.57
N LYS A 386 7.99 8.87 -3.73
CA LYS A 386 8.16 7.46 -3.36
C LYS A 386 8.06 7.39 -1.83
N GLY A 387 6.82 7.32 -1.33
CA GLY A 387 6.55 7.37 0.11
C GLY A 387 6.07 6.06 0.73
N ALA A 388 5.94 5.00 -0.07
CA ALA A 388 5.54 3.65 0.33
C ALA A 388 6.38 2.60 -0.42
N GLU A 389 6.29 1.34 -0.02
CA GLU A 389 6.85 0.22 -0.76
C GLU A 389 6.07 0.00 -2.06
N PHE A 390 6.78 -0.11 -3.18
CA PHE A 390 6.20 -0.33 -4.50
C PHE A 390 6.42 -1.79 -4.91
N PRO A 391 5.56 -2.38 -5.75
CA PRO A 391 5.76 -3.77 -6.15
C PRO A 391 7.09 -3.94 -6.89
N GLY A 392 7.78 -5.07 -6.64
CA GLY A 392 9.09 -5.36 -7.20
C GLY A 392 10.25 -4.48 -6.69
N ASP A 393 10.09 -3.74 -5.60
CA ASP A 393 11.21 -3.02 -4.97
C ASP A 393 12.35 -4.01 -4.62
N ASN A 394 13.54 -3.76 -5.19
CA ASN A 394 14.77 -4.57 -5.04
C ASN A 394 14.85 -5.91 -5.81
N GLU A 395 13.93 -6.21 -6.73
CA GLU A 395 14.03 -7.37 -7.62
C GLU A 395 14.59 -7.00 -9.01
N GLY A 396 15.30 -7.92 -9.66
CA GLY A 396 16.04 -7.68 -10.90
C GLY A 396 15.14 -7.26 -12.08
N LEU A 397 15.72 -6.55 -13.06
CA LEU A 397 15.02 -6.01 -14.24
C LEU A 397 14.73 -7.04 -15.35
N GLY A 398 14.66 -8.34 -15.03
CA GLY A 398 14.41 -9.37 -16.04
C GLY A 398 12.93 -9.47 -16.43
N VAL A 399 12.67 -10.00 -17.63
CA VAL A 399 11.31 -10.15 -18.18
C VAL A 399 10.46 -11.13 -17.35
N ALA A 400 11.10 -12.11 -16.71
CA ALA A 400 10.42 -13.04 -15.80
C ALA A 400 10.06 -12.35 -14.47
N GLU A 401 10.97 -11.59 -13.86
CA GLU A 401 10.70 -10.80 -12.66
C GLU A 401 9.64 -9.70 -12.91
N GLN A 402 9.63 -9.08 -14.10
CA GLN A 402 8.58 -8.14 -14.51
C GLN A 402 7.19 -8.80 -14.56
N MET A 403 7.12 -10.07 -14.97
CA MET A 403 5.87 -10.85 -14.96
C MET A 403 5.44 -11.24 -13.54
N PHE A 404 6.38 -11.50 -12.61
CA PHE A 404 6.08 -11.70 -11.19
C PHE A 404 5.59 -10.39 -10.53
N GLY A 405 6.23 -9.26 -10.81
CA GLY A 405 5.81 -7.95 -10.34
C GLY A 405 4.44 -7.51 -10.85
N ILE A 406 3.99 -8.00 -12.02
CA ILE A 406 2.61 -7.82 -12.52
C ILE A 406 1.60 -8.59 -11.64
N GLY A 407 1.98 -9.77 -11.12
CA GLY A 407 1.19 -10.52 -10.15
C GLY A 407 1.05 -9.80 -8.80
N GLU A 408 2.17 -9.32 -8.24
CA GLU A 408 2.16 -8.52 -7.00
C GLU A 408 1.44 -7.18 -7.15
N ALA A 409 1.57 -6.53 -8.32
CA ALA A 409 0.94 -5.25 -8.63
C ALA A 409 -0.60 -5.31 -8.68
N ASN A 410 -1.20 -6.51 -8.71
CA ASN A 410 -2.63 -6.72 -8.57
C ASN A 410 -3.10 -6.89 -7.12
N GLU A 411 -2.19 -6.96 -6.14
CA GLU A 411 -2.55 -7.13 -4.73
C GLU A 411 -3.22 -5.87 -4.16
N GLN A 412 -4.53 -5.95 -3.91
CA GLN A 412 -5.30 -4.89 -3.24
C GLN A 412 -4.75 -4.55 -1.83
N SER A 413 -4.06 -5.49 -1.18
CA SER A 413 -3.45 -5.32 0.14
C SER A 413 -2.36 -4.24 0.17
N ARG A 414 -1.67 -3.98 -0.94
CA ARG A 414 -0.65 -2.91 -1.05
C ARG A 414 -1.23 -1.55 -1.43
N ALA A 415 -2.37 -1.53 -2.11
CA ALA A 415 -3.00 -0.31 -2.60
C ALA A 415 -3.49 0.62 -1.48
N ARG A 416 -4.13 0.07 -0.44
CA ARG A 416 -4.71 0.86 0.64
C ARG A 416 -3.65 1.55 1.51
N PRO A 417 -2.61 0.85 2.02
CA PRO A 417 -1.54 1.52 2.78
C PRO A 417 -0.82 2.61 1.98
N ALA A 418 -0.52 2.38 0.70
CA ALA A 418 0.13 3.37 -0.15
C ALA A 418 -0.77 4.60 -0.41
N GLY A 419 -2.07 4.38 -0.62
CA GLY A 419 -3.07 5.46 -0.72
C GLY A 419 -3.20 6.27 0.57
N ASP A 420 -3.25 5.62 1.73
CA ASP A 420 -3.32 6.28 3.04
C ASP A 420 -2.07 7.16 3.29
N LEU A 421 -0.88 6.65 2.94
CA LEU A 421 0.37 7.40 3.07
C LEU A 421 0.44 8.61 2.12
N LEU A 422 -0.05 8.46 0.89
CA LEU A 422 -0.12 9.58 -0.06
C LEU A 422 -1.14 10.63 0.39
N ALA A 423 -2.32 10.23 0.88
CA ALA A 423 -3.31 11.17 1.40
C ALA A 423 -2.79 11.97 2.59
N ARG A 424 -2.06 11.31 3.51
CA ARG A 424 -1.36 11.99 4.60
C ARG A 424 -0.33 12.98 4.07
N PHE A 425 0.50 12.58 3.11
CA PHE A 425 1.49 13.49 2.51
C PHE A 425 0.83 14.73 1.89
N GLU A 426 -0.29 14.57 1.19
CA GLU A 426 -1.08 15.69 0.65
C GLU A 426 -1.60 16.62 1.75
N GLU A 427 -2.12 16.07 2.85
CA GLU A 427 -2.54 16.85 4.02
C GLU A 427 -1.38 17.61 4.65
N GLU A 428 -0.24 16.94 4.84
CA GLU A 428 0.98 17.56 5.38
C GLU A 428 1.44 18.76 4.55
N LEU A 429 1.45 18.62 3.22
CA LEU A 429 1.86 19.69 2.32
C LEU A 429 0.89 20.88 2.34
N ARG A 430 -0.42 20.62 2.48
CA ARG A 430 -1.45 21.67 2.50
C ARG A 430 -1.47 22.49 3.79
N SER A 431 -0.77 22.06 4.84
CA SER A 431 -0.48 22.92 5.99
C SER A 431 0.35 24.18 5.61
N ASP A 432 1.02 24.17 4.45
CA ASP A 432 1.66 25.35 3.88
C ASP A 432 0.65 26.23 3.10
N PRO A 433 0.50 27.52 3.42
CA PRO A 433 -0.45 28.42 2.75
C PRO A 433 -0.19 28.65 1.26
N HIS A 434 1.04 28.49 0.78
CA HIS A 434 1.38 28.63 -0.64
C HIS A 434 0.99 27.38 -1.43
N VAL A 435 1.07 26.22 -0.80
CA VAL A 435 0.69 24.95 -1.41
C VAL A 435 -0.83 24.78 -1.41
N SER A 436 -1.51 25.03 -0.28
CA SER A 436 -2.97 24.82 -0.17
C SER A 436 -3.82 25.72 -1.06
N ARG A 437 -3.32 26.89 -1.45
CA ARG A 437 -4.04 27.81 -2.36
C ARG A 437 -3.85 27.49 -3.83
N ALA A 438 -2.82 26.72 -4.16
CA ALA A 438 -2.53 26.34 -5.53
C ALA A 438 -3.50 25.27 -6.01
N ARG A 439 -3.63 25.13 -7.33
CA ARG A 439 -4.37 24.03 -7.94
C ARG A 439 -3.66 22.71 -7.65
N GLN A 440 -4.37 21.76 -7.05
CA GLN A 440 -3.87 20.45 -6.64
C GLN A 440 -4.02 19.45 -7.80
N ILE A 441 -2.92 18.87 -8.25
CA ILE A 441 -2.89 17.94 -9.38
C ILE A 441 -2.16 16.68 -8.93
N ALA A 442 -2.77 15.51 -9.14
CA ALA A 442 -2.08 14.24 -8.95
C ALA A 442 -1.76 13.59 -10.30
N GLY A 443 -0.60 12.98 -10.40
CA GLY A 443 -0.15 12.23 -11.57
C GLY A 443 0.32 10.84 -11.17
N GLY A 444 -0.21 9.79 -11.76
CA GLY A 444 0.23 8.41 -11.49
C GLY A 444 0.70 7.71 -12.75
N TYR A 445 1.97 7.29 -12.79
CA TYR A 445 2.52 6.49 -13.88
C TYR A 445 2.45 5.00 -13.57
N SER A 446 1.92 4.19 -14.48
CA SER A 446 1.83 2.74 -14.29
C SER A 446 1.11 2.38 -12.98
N TRP A 447 1.71 1.56 -12.13
CA TRP A 447 1.18 1.27 -10.79
C TRP A 447 1.01 2.52 -9.91
N GLY A 448 1.73 3.62 -10.16
CA GLY A 448 1.57 4.87 -9.41
C GLY A 448 0.17 5.48 -9.46
N LEU A 449 -0.70 5.06 -10.39
CA LEU A 449 -2.13 5.42 -10.34
C LEU A 449 -2.85 4.83 -9.11
N VAL A 450 -2.45 3.65 -8.66
CA VAL A 450 -3.06 2.92 -7.55
C VAL A 450 -3.03 3.73 -6.24
N PRO A 451 -1.88 4.23 -5.76
CA PRO A 451 -1.84 5.09 -4.59
C PRO A 451 -2.52 6.45 -4.83
N VAL A 452 -2.49 7.00 -6.06
CA VAL A 452 -3.21 8.24 -6.38
C VAL A 452 -4.72 8.07 -6.16
N ALA A 453 -5.34 7.07 -6.78
CA ALA A 453 -6.76 6.79 -6.59
C ALA A 453 -7.08 6.30 -5.16
N GLY A 454 -6.17 5.52 -4.56
CA GLY A 454 -6.27 5.10 -3.16
C GLY A 454 -6.27 6.27 -2.18
N SER A 455 -5.50 7.33 -2.47
CA SER A 455 -5.48 8.53 -1.63
C SER A 455 -6.82 9.28 -1.65
N GLU A 456 -7.57 9.25 -2.76
CA GLU A 456 -8.92 9.82 -2.82
C GLU A 456 -9.90 9.06 -1.92
N LEU A 457 -9.76 7.73 -1.82
CA LEU A 457 -10.52 6.91 -0.86
C LEU A 457 -10.19 7.26 0.59
N ALA A 458 -8.94 7.63 0.85
CA ALA A 458 -8.46 8.10 2.15
C ALA A 458 -8.79 9.59 2.43
N GLY A 459 -9.48 10.26 1.50
CA GLY A 459 -10.00 11.62 1.68
C GLY A 459 -9.18 12.74 1.01
N ALA A 460 -8.10 12.41 0.30
CA ALA A 460 -7.40 13.39 -0.52
C ALA A 460 -8.32 13.94 -1.62
N ARG A 461 -8.17 15.22 -1.95
CA ARG A 461 -8.92 15.90 -3.02
C ARG A 461 -7.93 16.53 -4.00
N TYR A 462 -8.29 16.50 -5.28
CA TYR A 462 -7.50 17.06 -6.37
C TYR A 462 -8.40 17.85 -7.32
N ASP A 463 -7.87 18.88 -7.98
CA ASP A 463 -8.58 19.55 -9.07
C ASP A 463 -8.50 18.75 -10.38
N ALA A 464 -7.42 17.96 -10.53
CA ALA A 464 -7.23 17.05 -11.64
C ALA A 464 -6.35 15.85 -11.27
N VAL A 465 -6.66 14.70 -11.87
CA VAL A 465 -5.88 13.47 -11.79
C VAL A 465 -5.48 13.04 -13.19
N HIS A 466 -4.18 12.82 -13.39
CA HIS A 466 -3.60 12.38 -14.65
C HIS A 466 -3.02 10.97 -14.49
N SER A 467 -3.62 10.00 -15.17
CA SER A 467 -3.06 8.66 -15.32
C SER A 467 -2.15 8.62 -16.54
N PHE A 468 -0.89 8.22 -16.36
CA PHE A 468 0.07 7.99 -17.43
C PHE A 468 0.30 6.48 -17.55
N ALA A 469 -0.26 5.84 -18.59
CA ALA A 469 -0.27 4.39 -18.74
C ALA A 469 -0.63 3.67 -17.43
N GLY A 470 -1.66 4.15 -16.71
CA GLY A 470 -1.94 3.69 -15.35
C GLY A 470 -2.51 2.28 -15.29
N ALA A 471 -2.19 1.57 -14.21
CA ALA A 471 -2.57 0.17 -14.02
C ALA A 471 -4.04 -0.03 -13.71
N TRP A 472 -4.55 0.52 -12.61
CA TRP A 472 -5.95 0.35 -12.20
C TRP A 472 -6.30 1.32 -11.06
N VAL A 473 -7.59 1.42 -10.75
CA VAL A 473 -8.09 2.15 -9.58
C VAL A 473 -8.68 1.19 -8.53
N PRO A 474 -8.41 1.38 -7.23
CA PRO A 474 -8.83 0.44 -6.20
C PRO A 474 -10.33 0.18 -6.11
N ALA A 475 -10.69 -0.97 -5.54
CA ALA A 475 -12.09 -1.30 -5.26
C ALA A 475 -12.74 -0.23 -4.39
N GLY A 476 -14.00 0.11 -4.69
CA GLY A 476 -14.74 1.18 -4.00
C GLY A 476 -14.41 2.60 -4.49
N TRP A 477 -13.35 2.80 -5.28
CA TRP A 477 -13.09 4.09 -5.89
C TRP A 477 -14.18 4.46 -6.89
N VAL A 478 -14.62 5.72 -6.81
CA VAL A 478 -15.56 6.37 -7.71
C VAL A 478 -15.01 7.77 -8.02
N PRO A 479 -15.17 8.27 -9.25
CA PRO A 479 -14.69 9.60 -9.61
C PRO A 479 -15.40 10.68 -8.80
N ASP A 480 -14.65 11.63 -8.25
CA ASP A 480 -15.21 12.84 -7.64
C ASP A 480 -15.74 13.77 -8.75
N PRO A 481 -17.00 14.24 -8.67
CA PRO A 481 -17.58 15.13 -9.69
C PRO A 481 -16.85 16.47 -9.83
N ASN A 482 -16.04 16.89 -8.86
CA ASN A 482 -15.26 18.12 -8.91
C ASN A 482 -13.82 17.91 -9.42
N THR A 483 -13.39 16.66 -9.59
CA THR A 483 -12.06 16.32 -10.09
C THR A 483 -12.10 16.03 -11.58
N ASN A 484 -11.16 16.58 -12.33
CA ASN A 484 -10.99 16.24 -13.74
C ASN A 484 -10.05 15.03 -13.91
N TYR A 485 -10.56 13.92 -14.45
CA TYR A 485 -9.75 12.72 -14.69
C TYR A 485 -9.32 12.61 -16.15
N PHE A 486 -8.04 12.34 -16.37
CA PHE A 486 -7.44 12.14 -17.69
C PHE A 486 -6.59 10.87 -17.70
N HIS A 487 -6.64 10.12 -18.79
CA HIS A 487 -5.78 8.98 -19.02
C HIS A 487 -5.03 9.14 -20.33
N TRP A 488 -3.71 8.95 -20.28
CA TRP A 488 -2.80 9.12 -21.41
C TRP A 488 -2.00 7.84 -21.56
N SER A 489 -2.06 7.20 -22.73
CA SER A 489 -1.28 5.98 -22.95
C SER A 489 -0.97 5.76 -24.43
N TYR A 490 -0.04 4.85 -24.68
CA TYR A 490 0.05 4.14 -25.96
C TYR A 490 -0.56 2.74 -25.78
N THR A 491 -0.69 1.98 -26.86
CA THR A 491 -0.81 0.53 -26.73
C THR A 491 0.51 -0.03 -26.23
N ASP A 492 0.52 -0.52 -25.00
CA ASP A 492 1.70 -1.00 -24.29
C ASP A 492 1.46 -2.36 -23.61
N PHE A 493 2.49 -2.90 -22.94
CA PHE A 493 2.37 -4.21 -22.30
C PHE A 493 1.28 -4.27 -21.22
N LEU A 494 1.03 -3.15 -20.55
CA LEU A 494 0.05 -3.08 -19.46
C LEU A 494 -1.36 -3.06 -20.03
N SER A 495 -1.60 -2.26 -21.08
CA SER A 495 -2.86 -2.28 -21.83
C SER A 495 -3.16 -3.65 -22.45
N MET A 496 -2.13 -4.36 -22.93
CA MET A 496 -2.26 -5.74 -23.40
C MET A 496 -2.67 -6.69 -22.26
N ALA A 497 -2.04 -6.57 -21.09
CA ALA A 497 -2.37 -7.39 -19.92
C ALA A 497 -3.78 -7.06 -19.37
N GLN A 498 -4.18 -5.80 -19.43
CA GLN A 498 -5.52 -5.32 -19.06
C GLN A 498 -6.60 -5.89 -19.99
N ASP A 499 -6.37 -5.87 -21.31
CA ASP A 499 -7.30 -6.46 -22.30
C ASP A 499 -7.42 -7.98 -22.10
N ALA A 500 -6.32 -8.64 -21.73
CA ALA A 500 -6.28 -10.06 -21.36
C ALA A 500 -6.94 -10.38 -20.01
N GLY A 501 -7.36 -9.36 -19.25
CA GLY A 501 -7.95 -9.53 -17.91
C GLY A 501 -6.95 -9.98 -16.85
N TRP A 502 -5.64 -9.86 -17.11
CA TRP A 502 -4.59 -10.23 -16.16
C TRP A 502 -4.32 -9.15 -15.12
N VAL A 503 -4.72 -7.90 -15.39
CA VAL A 503 -4.48 -6.77 -14.51
C VAL A 503 -5.76 -5.97 -14.28
N GLY A 504 -5.95 -5.54 -13.03
CA GLY A 504 -6.90 -4.49 -12.67
C GLY A 504 -8.38 -4.87 -12.63
N GLU A 505 -8.76 -6.12 -12.92
CA GLU A 505 -10.15 -6.62 -12.84
C GLU A 505 -11.17 -5.70 -13.56
N GLN A 506 -10.81 -5.20 -14.75
CA GLN A 506 -11.59 -4.23 -15.54
C GLN A 506 -11.78 -2.83 -14.91
N ARG A 507 -11.01 -2.50 -13.86
CA ARG A 507 -10.97 -1.17 -13.24
C ARG A 507 -9.82 -0.32 -13.79
N ASN A 508 -9.59 -0.44 -15.09
CA ASN A 508 -8.51 0.23 -15.80
C ASN A 508 -8.95 1.65 -16.18
N PRO A 509 -8.05 2.65 -16.12
CA PRO A 509 -8.41 4.03 -16.38
C PRO A 509 -8.94 4.30 -17.79
N ASP A 510 -8.68 3.43 -18.77
CA ASP A 510 -9.19 3.58 -20.13
C ASP A 510 -10.68 3.21 -20.28
N VAL A 511 -11.19 2.29 -19.46
CA VAL A 511 -12.59 1.84 -19.44
C VAL A 511 -13.39 2.36 -18.25
N MET A 512 -12.73 2.86 -17.21
CA MET A 512 -13.39 3.37 -16.00
C MET A 512 -14.18 4.66 -16.29
N PRO A 513 -15.47 4.71 -15.89
CA PRO A 513 -16.25 5.94 -15.99
C PRO A 513 -15.57 7.09 -15.24
N GLY A 514 -15.49 8.26 -15.88
CA GLY A 514 -14.89 9.48 -15.32
C GLY A 514 -13.59 9.90 -15.99
N PHE A 515 -12.77 8.93 -16.43
CA PHE A 515 -11.54 9.23 -17.15
C PHE A 515 -11.81 9.64 -18.60
N ARG A 516 -11.17 10.73 -19.03
CA ARG A 516 -11.06 11.09 -20.45
C ARG A 516 -9.77 10.49 -21.00
N SER A 517 -9.91 9.40 -21.75
CA SER A 517 -8.81 8.59 -22.23
C SER A 517 -8.33 9.04 -23.62
N ARG A 518 -7.01 9.17 -23.78
CA ARG A 518 -6.33 9.32 -25.07
C ARG A 518 -5.28 8.23 -25.22
N ILE A 519 -5.52 7.33 -26.16
CA ILE A 519 -4.59 6.29 -26.56
C ILE A 519 -3.95 6.74 -27.88
N TYR A 520 -2.62 6.82 -27.91
CA TYR A 520 -1.86 7.26 -29.07
C TYR A 520 -1.36 6.05 -29.86
N ASP A 521 -1.54 6.07 -31.17
CA ASP A 521 -1.10 5.00 -32.06
C ASP A 521 0.39 5.12 -32.41
N ARG A 522 1.09 3.99 -32.48
CA ARG A 522 2.42 3.88 -33.10
C ARG A 522 2.46 2.86 -34.24
N PRO A 523 3.45 2.99 -35.15
CA PRO A 523 3.72 1.93 -36.12
C PRO A 523 3.96 0.59 -35.42
N GLY A 524 3.17 -0.42 -35.78
CA GLY A 524 3.24 -1.75 -35.17
C GLY A 524 2.21 -2.00 -34.07
N ASP A 525 1.38 -1.01 -33.73
CA ASP A 525 0.20 -1.22 -32.91
C ASP A 525 -0.95 -1.76 -33.77
N VAL A 526 -1.65 -2.78 -33.28
CA VAL A 526 -2.76 -3.43 -33.97
C VAL A 526 -3.90 -3.76 -33.01
N ASP A 527 -5.13 -3.57 -33.48
CA ASP A 527 -6.33 -4.06 -32.80
C ASP A 527 -6.74 -5.40 -33.41
N VAL A 528 -6.75 -6.45 -32.59
CA VAL A 528 -7.18 -7.80 -32.97
C VAL A 528 -8.51 -8.10 -32.29
N ARG A 529 -9.54 -8.43 -33.07
CA ARG A 529 -10.82 -8.91 -32.52
C ARG A 529 -10.87 -10.43 -32.56
N LEU A 530 -10.81 -11.08 -31.40
CA LEU A 530 -10.86 -12.54 -31.33
C LEU A 530 -12.31 -13.04 -31.39
N GLY A 531 -12.60 -13.97 -32.29
CA GLY A 531 -13.90 -14.64 -32.42
C GLY A 531 -14.05 -15.86 -31.52
N GLY A 532 -15.31 -16.25 -31.25
CA GLY A 532 -15.65 -17.48 -30.53
C GLY A 532 -15.40 -18.77 -31.34
N ASP A 533 -15.73 -19.91 -30.73
CA ASP A 533 -15.23 -21.28 -31.00
C ASP A 533 -15.17 -21.84 -32.44
N LEU A 534 -15.61 -21.16 -33.51
CA LEU A 534 -15.62 -21.74 -34.87
C LEU A 534 -15.31 -20.81 -36.06
N GLU A 535 -14.76 -19.60 -35.89
CA GLU A 535 -14.26 -18.81 -37.04
C GLU A 535 -12.75 -18.50 -36.96
N PRO A 536 -12.00 -18.53 -38.08
CA PRO A 536 -10.56 -18.33 -38.06
C PRO A 536 -10.24 -16.87 -37.77
N PHE A 537 -9.88 -16.62 -36.51
CA PHE A 537 -9.09 -15.50 -35.97
C PHE A 537 -9.67 -14.07 -36.01
N PHE A 538 -10.79 -13.78 -36.67
CA PHE A 538 -11.34 -12.42 -36.67
C PHE A 538 -12.88 -12.36 -36.71
N ASP A 539 -13.52 -12.02 -35.58
CA ASP A 539 -14.96 -11.74 -35.48
C ASP A 539 -15.19 -10.22 -35.33
N PRO A 540 -15.99 -9.57 -36.20
CA PRO A 540 -16.35 -8.16 -36.07
C PRO A 540 -17.01 -7.79 -34.72
N GLY A 541 -17.67 -8.74 -34.05
CA GLY A 541 -18.31 -8.58 -32.74
C GLY A 541 -17.50 -9.10 -31.55
N GLY A 542 -16.31 -9.65 -31.78
CA GLY A 542 -15.45 -10.24 -30.74
C GLY A 542 -14.79 -9.21 -29.82
N GLN A 543 -14.27 -9.68 -28.67
CA GLN A 543 -13.49 -8.83 -27.76
C GLN A 543 -12.26 -8.29 -28.48
N SER A 544 -12.08 -6.97 -28.43
CA SER A 544 -10.92 -6.29 -29.02
C SER A 544 -9.74 -6.40 -28.06
N PHE A 545 -8.60 -6.85 -28.58
CA PHE A 545 -7.32 -6.90 -27.91
C PHE A 545 -6.35 -5.99 -28.63
N ARG A 546 -5.81 -5.01 -27.92
CA ARG A 546 -4.72 -4.19 -28.42
C ARG A 546 -3.43 -4.98 -28.31
N LEU A 547 -2.59 -4.93 -29.34
CA LEU A 547 -1.26 -5.52 -29.36
C LEU A 547 -0.25 -4.50 -29.90
N SER A 548 0.97 -4.53 -29.38
CA SER A 548 2.09 -3.75 -29.92
C SER A 548 3.30 -4.63 -30.20
N LEU A 549 4.04 -4.30 -31.25
CA LEU A 549 5.38 -4.85 -31.51
C LEU A 549 6.48 -4.23 -30.64
N SER A 550 6.18 -3.18 -29.87
CA SER A 550 7.13 -2.50 -28.98
C SER A 550 6.52 -2.15 -27.62
N PRO A 551 5.90 -3.12 -26.91
CA PRO A 551 5.01 -2.84 -25.79
C PRO A 551 5.73 -2.27 -24.55
N LEU A 552 6.97 -2.70 -24.28
CA LEU A 552 7.77 -2.15 -23.17
C LEU A 552 8.24 -0.71 -23.45
N GLN A 553 8.67 -0.44 -24.69
CA GLN A 553 9.09 0.90 -25.08
C GLN A 553 7.92 1.87 -25.02
N ASN A 554 6.74 1.45 -25.52
CA ASN A 554 5.53 2.26 -25.52
C ASN A 554 5.09 2.66 -24.10
N HIS A 555 5.22 1.74 -23.14
CA HIS A 555 4.86 2.01 -21.74
C HIS A 555 5.70 3.16 -21.16
N GLN A 556 7.03 3.12 -21.35
CA GLN A 556 7.94 4.14 -20.86
C GLN A 556 7.85 5.45 -21.66
N LEU A 557 7.47 5.36 -22.95
CA LEU A 557 7.47 6.49 -23.86
C LEU A 557 6.59 7.63 -23.35
N ILE A 558 5.41 7.35 -22.78
CA ILE A 558 4.42 8.36 -22.39
C ILE A 558 4.93 9.36 -21.35
N VAL A 559 5.86 8.95 -20.48
CA VAL A 559 6.49 9.79 -19.46
C VAL A 559 7.92 10.21 -19.82
N SER A 560 8.39 9.84 -21.01
CA SER A 560 9.74 10.15 -21.48
C SER A 560 9.83 11.52 -22.17
N ASP A 561 11.06 12.00 -22.33
CA ASP A 561 11.40 13.21 -23.07
C ASP A 561 11.75 12.98 -24.54
N GLN A 562 11.59 11.75 -25.04
CA GLN A 562 11.93 11.36 -26.41
C GLN A 562 11.10 12.14 -27.45
N SER A 563 11.69 12.39 -28.62
CA SER A 563 11.05 13.15 -29.71
C SER A 563 9.74 12.53 -30.18
N ASP A 564 9.66 11.21 -30.16
CA ASP A 564 8.47 10.44 -30.55
C ASP A 564 7.28 10.72 -29.62
N ASN A 565 7.54 11.17 -28.39
CA ASN A 565 6.53 11.54 -27.41
C ASN A 565 6.10 13.02 -27.48
N PHE A 566 6.61 13.80 -28.44
CA PHE A 566 6.38 15.25 -28.49
C PHE A 566 4.89 15.61 -28.45
N ARG A 567 4.07 15.02 -29.34
CA ARG A 567 2.64 15.34 -29.42
C ARG A 567 1.89 15.00 -28.12
N PRO A 568 1.98 13.77 -27.58
CA PRO A 568 1.33 13.46 -26.30
C PRO A 568 1.78 14.35 -25.16
N ARG A 569 3.08 14.66 -25.08
CA ARG A 569 3.64 15.50 -24.03
C ARG A 569 3.11 16.94 -24.08
N GLU A 570 2.92 17.50 -25.27
CA GLU A 570 2.28 18.80 -25.46
C GLU A 570 0.79 18.80 -25.05
N GLU A 571 0.04 17.75 -25.42
CA GLU A 571 -1.35 17.59 -25.03
C GLU A 571 -1.50 17.44 -23.50
N ILE A 572 -0.62 16.65 -22.86
CA ILE A 572 -0.53 16.50 -21.40
C ILE A 572 -0.24 17.85 -20.75
N ARG A 573 0.75 18.60 -21.24
CA ARG A 573 1.05 19.94 -20.72
C ARG A 573 -0.16 20.83 -20.77
N ASN A 574 -0.83 20.92 -21.92
CA ASN A 574 -1.99 21.80 -22.08
C ASN A 574 -3.10 21.44 -21.09
N ALA A 575 -3.38 20.15 -20.91
CA ALA A 575 -4.36 19.68 -19.94
C ALA A 575 -3.99 20.04 -18.48
N ILE A 576 -2.73 19.84 -18.08
CA ILE A 576 -2.22 20.20 -16.74
C ILE A 576 -2.30 21.71 -16.52
N MET A 577 -1.88 22.50 -17.51
CA MET A 577 -1.87 23.96 -17.40
C MET A 577 -3.27 24.58 -17.46
N GLY A 578 -4.29 23.82 -17.87
CA GLY A 578 -5.66 24.30 -18.04
C GLY A 578 -5.84 25.13 -19.32
N VAL A 579 -4.94 24.96 -20.30
CA VAL A 579 -5.05 25.58 -21.62
C VAL A 579 -5.94 24.67 -22.45
N SER A 580 -7.16 25.12 -22.77
CA SER A 580 -8.01 24.38 -23.72
C SER A 580 -7.27 24.22 -25.05
N PRO A 581 -7.28 23.02 -25.66
CA PRO A 581 -6.65 22.79 -26.96
C PRO A 581 -7.25 23.65 -28.06
#